data_AF-A0A401TT05-F1
#
_entry.id   AF-A0A401TT05-F1
#
_cell.length_a   1.000
_cell.length_b   1.000
_cell.length_c   1.000
_cell.angle_alpha   90.00
_cell.angle_beta   90.00
_cell.angle_gamma   90.00
#
_symmetry.space_group_name_H-M   'P 1'
#
loop_
_entity.id
_entity.type
_entity.pdbx_description
1 polymer ?
#
loop_
_entity_poly.entity_id
_entity_poly.type
_entity_poly.pdbx_seq_one_letter_code
_entity_poly.pdbx_strand_id
1 'polypeptide(L)'
;LQDVLVQPNLCGMSSDPVEISGAEHQAVLALDEDGVEAAAISALSVARNVVMFEVQQPYLILLWNDELGFPLFIGRVVDPSQ
;
A
#
# COMPACT_ATOMS: atom_id res chain seq x y z
N LEU A 1 -16.31 0.33 -13.80
CA LEU A 1 -14.99 0.81 -14.27
C LEU A 1 -14.96 1.05 -15.79
N GLN A 2 -15.62 0.21 -16.59
CA GLN A 2 -15.58 0.30 -18.05
C GLN A 2 -16.25 1.57 -18.60
N ASP A 3 -17.33 2.06 -17.98
CA ASP A 3 -18.07 3.23 -18.51
C ASP A 3 -17.28 4.55 -18.43
N VAL A 4 -16.48 4.74 -17.37
CA VAL A 4 -15.63 5.94 -17.22
C VAL A 4 -14.42 5.91 -18.14
N LEU A 5 -13.91 4.73 -18.46
CA LEU A 5 -12.70 4.59 -19.27
C LEU A 5 -12.98 4.45 -20.77
N VAL A 6 -14.18 4.01 -21.16
CA VAL A 6 -14.54 3.76 -22.55
C VAL A 6 -15.31 4.94 -23.16
N GLN A 7 -16.29 5.53 -22.45
CA GLN A 7 -17.05 6.70 -22.90
C GLN A 7 -17.52 7.54 -21.70
N PRO A 8 -16.62 8.27 -21.01
CA PRO A 8 -17.00 9.08 -19.86
C PRO A 8 -17.88 10.25 -20.27
N ASN A 9 -18.98 10.46 -19.54
CA ASN A 9 -19.69 11.73 -19.61
C ASN A 9 -18.93 12.79 -18.79
N LEU A 10 -18.21 13.67 -19.48
CA LEU A 10 -17.38 14.72 -18.88
C LEU A 10 -18.02 16.12 -18.92
N CYS A 11 -19.34 16.22 -19.11
CA CYS A 11 -20.05 17.50 -19.22
C CYS A 11 -19.94 18.39 -17.96
N GLY A 12 -19.55 17.83 -16.81
CA GLY A 12 -19.28 18.58 -15.58
C GLY A 12 -17.89 19.24 -15.53
N MET A 13 -16.98 18.89 -16.44
CA MET A 13 -15.61 19.41 -16.50
C MET A 13 -15.41 20.41 -17.65
N SER A 14 -16.07 20.18 -18.80
CA SER A 14 -15.97 21.03 -19.99
C SER A 14 -17.31 21.07 -20.74
N SER A 15 -17.59 22.20 -21.39
CA SER A 15 -18.69 22.35 -22.35
C SER A 15 -18.37 21.74 -23.72
N ASP A 16 -17.08 21.56 -24.02
CA ASP A 16 -16.61 20.98 -25.28
C ASP A 16 -16.38 19.46 -25.14
N PRO A 17 -16.47 18.69 -26.24
CA PRO A 17 -16.14 17.27 -26.22
C PRO A 17 -14.69 17.04 -25.79
N VAL A 18 -14.51 16.29 -24.71
CA VAL A 18 -13.19 15.96 -24.14
C VAL A 18 -13.09 14.46 -23.86
N GLU A 19 -11.87 13.93 -23.90
CA GLU A 19 -11.57 12.51 -23.68
C GLU A 19 -10.47 12.35 -22.63
N ILE A 20 -10.44 11.19 -21.97
CA ILE A 20 -9.35 10.84 -21.04
C ILE A 20 -8.22 10.20 -21.86
N SER A 21 -7.09 10.91 -21.99
CA SER A 21 -5.93 10.44 -22.76
C SER A 21 -5.08 9.41 -22.01
N GLY A 22 -5.15 9.38 -20.67
CA GLY A 22 -4.45 8.43 -19.83
C GLY A 22 -4.62 8.74 -18.34
N ALA A 23 -4.31 7.76 -17.50
CA ALA A 23 -4.23 7.92 -16.05
C ALA A 23 -2.99 7.17 -15.55
N GLU A 24 -2.15 7.86 -14.79
CA GLU A 24 -0.91 7.30 -14.25
C GLU A 24 -1.01 7.20 -12.73
N HIS A 25 -0.59 6.07 -12.19
CA HIS A 25 -0.48 5.84 -10.75
C HIS A 25 0.93 5.34 -10.43
N GLN A 26 1.64 6.10 -9.61
CA GLN A 26 2.94 5.73 -9.08
C GLN A 26 2.88 5.75 -7.55
N ALA A 27 3.41 4.69 -6.94
CA ALA A 27 3.49 4.51 -5.50
C ALA A 27 4.90 4.07 -5.12
N VAL A 28 5.43 4.62 -4.03
CA VAL A 28 6.73 4.24 -3.47
C VAL A 28 6.53 3.95 -1.99
N LEU A 29 6.98 2.78 -1.54
CA LEU A 29 7.01 2.38 -0.14
C LEU A 29 8.46 2.05 0.21
N ALA A 30 9.02 2.80 1.17
CA ALA A 30 10.33 2.51 1.75
C ALA A 30 10.12 1.96 3.16
N LEU A 31 10.82 0.87 3.47
CA LEU A 31 10.87 0.27 4.80
C LEU A 31 12.33 0.30 5.26
N ASP A 32 12.58 0.93 6.40
CA ASP A 32 13.88 0.98 7.05
C ASP A 32 13.74 0.67 8.55
N GLU A 33 14.86 0.43 9.21
CA GLU A 33 14.92 0.15 10.64
C GLU A 33 14.62 1.38 11.50
N ASP A 34 14.99 2.57 11.02
CA ASP A 34 14.80 3.84 11.74
C ASP A 34 13.29 4.16 11.95
N GLY A 35 12.43 3.81 10.98
CA GLY A 35 10.98 3.90 11.10
C GLY A 35 10.34 2.83 11.99
N VAL A 36 11.08 1.78 12.34
CA VAL A 36 10.66 0.66 13.19
C VAL A 36 11.18 0.82 14.64
N GLU A 37 12.25 1.60 14.87
CA GLU A 37 12.82 1.84 16.20
C GLU A 37 11.81 2.36 17.23
N ALA A 38 10.83 3.18 16.81
CA ALA A 38 9.77 3.66 17.70
C ALA A 38 8.82 2.54 18.18
N ALA A 39 8.68 1.44 17.43
CA ALA A 39 7.91 0.25 17.81
C ALA A 39 8.72 -0.75 18.64
N ALA A 40 10.05 -0.58 18.70
CA ALA A 40 10.98 -1.37 19.52
C ALA A 40 11.12 -0.82 20.95
N ILE A 41 10.16 -0.06 21.46
CA ILE A 41 10.05 0.25 22.90
C ILE A 41 9.64 -1.05 23.62
N SER A 42 10.63 -1.93 23.78
CA SER A 42 10.69 -3.12 24.63
C SER A 42 9.34 -3.71 25.05
N ALA A 43 8.79 -4.62 24.23
CA ALA A 43 7.84 -5.61 24.74
C ALA A 43 8.64 -6.62 25.58
N LEU A 44 8.73 -6.40 26.89
CA LEU A 44 9.33 -7.38 27.80
C LEU A 44 8.43 -8.61 27.87
N SER A 45 8.62 -9.58 26.97
CA SER A 45 7.91 -10.84 27.05
C SER A 45 8.57 -11.72 28.12
N VAL A 46 7.91 -11.92 29.28
CA VAL A 46 8.28 -12.94 30.27
C VAL A 46 7.82 -14.33 29.78
N ALA A 47 7.98 -14.59 28.49
CA ALA A 47 7.68 -15.88 27.88
C ALA A 47 8.98 -16.70 27.91
N ARG A 48 8.92 -17.97 28.36
CA ARG A 48 10.08 -18.88 28.30
C ARG A 48 10.50 -19.22 26.86
N ASN A 49 9.75 -18.74 25.86
CA ASN A 49 9.90 -19.06 24.45
C ASN A 49 9.73 -17.75 23.65
N VAL A 50 10.70 -17.42 22.79
CA VAL A 50 10.60 -16.32 21.84
C VAL A 50 9.95 -16.84 20.56
N VAL A 51 8.91 -16.17 20.08
CA VAL A 51 8.32 -16.45 18.76
C VAL A 51 9.06 -15.59 17.75
N MET A 52 9.87 -16.21 16.90
CA MET A 52 10.49 -15.53 15.76
C MET A 52 9.59 -15.61 14.55
N PHE A 53 9.45 -14.48 13.86
CA PHE A 53 8.76 -14.39 12.58
C PHE A 53 9.79 -14.07 11.51
N GLU A 54 9.97 -14.98 10.57
CA GLU A 54 10.91 -14.85 9.46
C GLU A 54 10.17 -14.99 8.14
N VAL A 55 10.32 -14.01 7.25
CA VAL A 55 9.68 -13.99 5.93
C VAL A 55 10.71 -14.35 4.87
N GLN A 56 10.81 -15.64 4.56
CA GLN A 56 11.83 -16.18 3.64
C GLN A 56 11.28 -16.57 2.25
N GLN A 57 10.08 -16.11 1.90
CA GLN A 57 9.40 -16.42 0.63
C GLN A 57 8.51 -15.25 0.21
N PRO A 58 8.01 -15.18 -1.05
CA PRO A 58 7.15 -14.10 -1.50
C PRO A 58 5.99 -13.81 -0.54
N TYR A 59 5.76 -12.52 -0.27
CA TYR A 59 4.82 -12.07 0.75
C TYR A 59 4.00 -10.86 0.29
N LEU A 60 2.94 -10.58 1.04
CA LEU A 60 2.09 -9.41 0.85
C LEU A 60 2.41 -8.35 1.90
N ILE A 61 2.35 -7.09 1.49
CA ILE A 61 2.43 -5.93 2.38
C ILE A 61 1.08 -5.22 2.34
N LEU A 62 0.58 -4.86 3.53
CA LEU A 62 -0.63 -4.08 3.72
C LEU A 62 -0.32 -2.95 4.69
N LEU A 63 -0.40 -1.70 4.23
CA LEU A 63 -0.44 -0.55 5.14
C LEU A 63 -1.90 -0.19 5.36
N TRP A 64 -2.37 -0.31 6.59
CA TRP A 64 -3.77 -0.10 6.96
C TRP A 64 -3.92 1.18 7.79
N ASN A 65 -5.02 1.91 7.56
CA ASN A 65 -5.44 2.97 8.46
C ASN A 65 -6.52 2.42 9.41
N ASP A 66 -6.17 2.24 10.69
CA ASP A 66 -7.09 1.66 11.68
C ASP A 66 -8.27 2.58 12.02
N GLU A 67 -8.06 3.89 12.02
CA GLU A 67 -9.10 4.87 12.36
C GLU A 67 -10.20 4.92 11.29
N LEU A 68 -9.81 4.89 10.03
CA LEU A 68 -10.71 5.02 8.89
C LEU A 68 -11.13 3.65 8.30
N GLY A 69 -10.45 2.57 8.69
CA GLY A 69 -10.82 1.20 8.33
C GLY A 69 -10.59 0.85 6.86
N PHE A 70 -9.54 1.38 6.22
CA PHE A 70 -9.22 1.07 4.82
C PHE A 70 -7.71 0.95 4.55
N PRO A 71 -7.30 0.22 3.48
CA PRO A 71 -5.90 0.06 3.14
C PRO A 71 -5.36 1.30 2.43
N LEU A 72 -4.23 1.82 2.90
CA LEU A 72 -3.45 2.87 2.27
C LEU A 72 -2.58 2.31 1.14
N PHE A 73 -1.96 1.15 1.37
CA PHE A 73 -1.13 0.45 0.37
C PHE A 73 -1.37 -1.05 0.42
N ILE A 74 -1.39 -1.67 -0.77
CA ILE A 74 -1.38 -3.12 -0.95
C ILE A 74 -0.26 -3.44 -1.93
N GLY A 75 0.64 -4.33 -1.54
CA GLY A 75 1.77 -4.73 -2.38
C GLY A 75 2.07 -6.21 -2.26
N ARG A 76 2.79 -6.73 -3.25
CA ARG A 76 3.38 -8.07 -3.22
C ARG A 76 4.88 -7.95 -3.44
N VAL A 77 5.66 -8.48 -2.50
CA VAL A 77 7.11 -8.59 -2.65
C VAL A 77 7.43 -10.02 -3.07
N VAL A 78 8.03 -10.15 -4.25
CA VAL A 78 8.48 -11.44 -4.78
C VAL A 78 9.97 -11.63 -4.51
N ASP A 79 10.74 -10.55 -4.64
CA ASP A 79 12.17 -10.48 -4.36
C ASP A 79 12.46 -9.13 -3.67
N PRO A 80 12.89 -9.11 -2.40
CA PRO A 80 13.16 -7.88 -1.66
C PRO A 80 14.50 -7.21 -2.04
N SER A 81 15.31 -7.84 -2.90
CA SER A 81 16.62 -7.30 -3.33
C SER A 81 16.57 -6.44 -4.60
N GLN A 82 15.40 -6.34 -5.25
CA GLN A 82 15.17 -5.52 -6.44
C GLN A 82 14.93 -4.05 -6.09
#